data_AF-A0A434DU63-F1
#
_entry.id   AF-A0A434DU63-F1
#
_cell.length_a   1.000
_cell.length_b   1.000
_cell.length_c   1.000
_cell.angle_alpha   90.00
_cell.angle_beta   90.00
_cell.angle_gamma   90.00
#
_symmetry.space_group_name_H-M   'P 1'
#
loop_
_entity.id
_entity.type
_entity.pdbx_description
1 polymer ?
#
loop_
_entity_poly.entity_id
_entity_poly.type
_entity_poly.pdbx_seq_one_letter_code
_entity_poly.pdbx_strand_id
1 'polypeptide(L)' 'MKLFDGLARYQRQALAVLRIMTALQFMEHGTQKLFNFPVSDHAGVLSGLSLTAGILEFAGGILLVL' A
#
# COMPACT_ATOMS: atom_id res chain seq x y z
N MET A 1 19.10 27.47 5.99
CA MET A 1 18.63 26.11 5.68
C MET A 1 18.88 25.81 4.20
N LYS A 2 20.12 25.48 3.80
CA LYS A 2 20.50 25.21 2.40
C LYS A 2 20.56 23.71 2.03
N LEU A 3 20.34 22.83 3.00
CA LEU A 3 20.48 21.38 2.84
C LEU A 3 19.38 20.77 1.96
N PHE A 4 18.18 21.35 1.97
CA PHE A 4 17.02 20.82 1.26
C PHE A 4 16.81 21.40 -0.14
N ASP A 5 17.47 22.51 -0.48
CA ASP A 5 17.36 23.13 -1.81
C ASP A 5 17.83 22.19 -2.92
N GLY A 6 18.85 21.36 -2.63
CA GLY A 6 19.31 20.32 -3.54
C GLY A 6 18.32 19.17 -3.74
N LEU A 7 17.47 18.89 -2.74
CA LEU A 7 16.48 17.81 -2.72
C LEU A 7 15.16 18.23 -3.38
N ALA A 8 14.84 19.52 -3.39
CA ALA A 8 13.64 20.06 -4.04
C ALA A 8 13.53 19.64 -5.53
N ARG A 9 14.68 19.45 -6.21
CA ARG A 9 14.73 18.95 -7.59
C ARG A 9 14.11 17.55 -7.77
N TYR A 10 14.12 16.74 -6.71
CA TYR A 10 13.64 15.36 -6.71
C TYR A 10 12.22 15.22 -6.15
N GLN A 11 11.54 16.32 -5.83
CA GLN A 11 10.24 16.29 -5.18
C GLN A 11 9.21 15.48 -5.97
N ARG A 12 9.21 15.59 -7.31
CA ARG A 12 8.30 14.83 -8.18
C ARG A 12 8.61 13.32 -8.17
N GLN A 13 9.88 12.96 -8.19
CA GLN A 13 10.34 11.58 -8.13
C GLN A 13 10.06 10.96 -6.76
N ALA A 14 10.31 11.70 -5.68
CA ALA A 14 10.01 11.27 -4.31
C ALA A 14 8.51 11.04 -4.12
N LEU A 15 7.66 11.94 -4.66
CA LEU A 15 6.22 11.77 -4.63
C LEU A 15 5.77 10.53 -5.44
N ALA A 16 6.35 10.31 -6.61
CA ALA A 16 6.05 9.13 -7.42
C ALA A 16 6.43 7.83 -6.70
N VAL A 17 7.64 7.78 -6.11
CA VAL A 17 8.10 6.62 -5.32
C VAL A 17 7.20 6.40 -4.11
N LEU A 18 6.84 7.47 -3.37
CA LEU A 18 5.94 7.36 -2.23
C LEU A 18 4.58 6.78 -2.65
N ARG A 19 4.04 7.24 -3.79
CA ARG A 19 2.76 6.74 -4.32
C ARG A 19 2.84 5.25 -4.68
N ILE A 20 3.88 4.85 -5.39
CA ILE A 20 4.11 3.45 -5.78
C ILE A 20 4.27 2.58 -4.52
N MET A 21 5.11 2.98 -3.57
CA MET A 21 5.34 2.20 -2.35
C MET A 21 4.08 2.09 -1.49
N THR A 22 3.29 3.16 -1.40
CA THR A 22 1.99 3.13 -0.70
C THR A 22 1.03 2.15 -1.38
N ALA A 23 0.93 2.21 -2.72
CA ALA A 23 0.08 1.30 -3.49
C ALA A 23 0.49 -0.17 -3.29
N LEU A 24 1.79 -0.45 -3.34
CA LEU A 24 2.34 -1.80 -3.13
C LEU A 24 2.03 -2.33 -1.74
N GLN A 25 2.22 -1.52 -0.69
CA GLN A 25 1.95 -1.94 0.69
C GLN A 25 0.46 -2.25 0.91
N PHE A 26 -0.42 -1.44 0.34
CA PHE A 26 -1.88 -1.67 0.39
C PHE A 26 -2.27 -2.95 -0.34
N MET A 27 -1.70 -3.19 -1.53
CA MET A 27 -1.95 -4.41 -2.27
C MET A 27 -1.42 -5.65 -1.54
N GLU A 28 -0.24 -5.58 -0.91
CA GLU A 28 0.28 -6.68 -0.09
C GLU A 28 -0.67 -7.05 1.04
N HIS A 29 -1.16 -6.07 1.81
CA HIS A 29 -2.05 -6.34 2.94
C HIS A 29 -3.44 -6.80 2.49
N GLY A 30 -3.97 -6.21 1.40
CA GLY A 30 -5.22 -6.64 0.79
C GLY A 30 -5.14 -8.07 0.26
N THR A 31 -4.02 -8.45 -0.37
CA THR A 31 -3.81 -9.80 -0.90
C THR A 31 -3.57 -10.84 0.19
N GLN A 32 -2.89 -10.47 1.29
CA GLN A 32 -2.80 -11.30 2.49
C GLN A 32 -4.19 -11.62 3.07
N LYS A 33 -5.08 -10.63 3.15
CA LYS A 33 -6.42 -10.82 3.72
C LYS A 33 -7.36 -11.60 2.80
N LEU A 34 -7.37 -11.30 1.50
CA LEU A 34 -8.32 -11.87 0.56
C LEU A 34 -7.86 -13.21 -0.04
N PHE A 35 -6.56 -13.35 -0.28
CA PHE A 35 -5.99 -14.48 -1.02
C PHE A 35 -4.95 -15.26 -0.21
N ASN A 36 -4.66 -14.86 1.04
CA ASN A 36 -3.61 -15.46 1.88
C ASN A 36 -2.24 -15.52 1.17
N PHE A 37 -1.92 -14.45 0.44
CA PHE A 37 -0.68 -14.34 -0.30
C PHE A 37 -0.09 -12.93 -0.17
N PRO A 38 1.16 -12.76 0.31
CA PRO A 38 2.05 -13.77 0.89
C PRO A 38 1.44 -14.48 2.11
N VAL A 39 1.84 -15.72 2.38
CA VAL A 39 1.26 -16.52 3.48
C VAL A 39 1.54 -15.84 4.81
N SER A 40 0.48 -15.54 5.56
CA SER A 40 0.55 -14.90 6.86
C SER A 40 -0.08 -15.80 7.92
N ASP A 41 0.61 -15.95 9.05
CA ASP A 41 0.11 -16.70 10.22
C ASP A 41 -1.18 -16.09 10.81
N HIS A 42 -1.46 -14.82 10.45
CA HIS A 42 -2.65 -14.07 10.82
C HIS A 42 -3.77 -14.15 9.77
N ALA A 43 -3.70 -15.03 8.78
CA ALA A 43 -4.82 -15.36 7.89
C ALA A 43 -5.91 -16.18 8.61
N GLY A 44 -6.13 -15.90 9.89
CA GLY A 44 -7.19 -16.44 10.70
C GLY A 44 -8.54 -15.86 10.31
N VAL A 45 -9.59 -16.61 10.64
CA VAL A 45 -11.04 -16.40 10.39
C VAL A 45 -11.37 -14.99 9.91
N LEU A 46 -11.81 -14.89 8.66
CA LEU A 46 -12.32 -13.66 8.05
C LEU A 46 -13.50 -13.13 8.87
N SER A 47 -13.23 -12.25 9.83
CA SER A 47 -14.28 -11.44 10.45
C SER A 47 -14.83 -10.47 9.39
N GLY A 48 -16.11 -10.08 9.49
CA GLY A 48 -16.70 -9.14 8.54
C GLY A 48 -15.91 -7.83 8.40
N LEU A 49 -15.25 -7.40 9.50
CA LEU A 49 -14.34 -6.26 9.50
C LEU A 49 -13.06 -6.53 8.69
N SER A 50 -12.45 -7.72 8.83
CA SER A 50 -11.24 -8.10 8.10
C SER A 50 -11.49 -8.22 6.59
N LEU A 51 -12.64 -8.78 6.19
CA LEU A 51 -13.05 -8.83 4.78
C LEU A 51 -13.21 -7.44 4.18
N THR A 52 -13.90 -6.54 4.90
CA THR A 52 -14.11 -5.16 4.43
C THR A 52 -12.77 -4.42 4.32
N ALA A 53 -11.88 -4.59 5.29
CA ALA A 53 -10.53 -4.03 5.24
C ALA A 53 -9.73 -4.57 4.05
N GLY A 54 -9.77 -5.89 3.80
CA GLY A 54 -9.07 -6.50 2.67
C GLY A 54 -9.55 -5.96 1.31
N ILE A 55 -10.86 -5.76 1.13
CA ILE A 55 -11.42 -5.16 -0.09
C ILE A 55 -10.95 -3.71 -0.26
N LEU A 56 -11.00 -2.91 0.79
CA LEU A 56 -10.56 -1.50 0.74
C LEU A 56 -9.05 -1.38 0.49
N GLU A 57 -8.24 -2.25 1.11
CA GLU A 57 -6.79 -2.28 0.93
C GLU A 57 -6.42 -2.70 -0.50
N PHE A 58 -7.05 -3.75 -1.03
CA PHE A 58 -6.79 -4.22 -2.38
C PHE A 58 -7.27 -3.24 -3.45
N ALA A 59 -8.53 -2.80 -3.38
CA ALA A 59 -9.08 -1.84 -4.34
C ALA A 59 -8.41 -0.47 -4.22
N GLY A 60 -8.15 -0.01 -3.00
CA GLY A 60 -7.44 1.24 -2.72
C GLY A 60 -6.01 1.23 -3.25
N GLY A 61 -5.29 0.12 -3.11
CA GLY A 61 -3.96 -0.05 -3.68
C GLY A 61 -3.94 0.02 -5.21
N ILE A 62 -4.92 -0.62 -5.88
CA ILE A 62 -5.08 -0.53 -7.35
C ILE A 62 -5.36 0.93 -7.79
N LEU A 63 -6.27 1.62 -7.11
CA LEU A 63 -6.62 3.02 -7.42
C LEU A 63 -5.45 3.99 -7.18
N LEU A 64 -4.55 3.67 -6.24
CA LEU A 64 -3.37 4.47 -5.95
C LEU A 64 -2.28 4.32 -7.02
N VAL A 65 -2.18 3.14 -7.64
CA VAL A 65 -1.17 2.86 -8.66
C VAL A 65 -1.57 3.37 -10.04
N LEU A 66 -2.88 3.40 -10.33
CA LEU A 66 -3.47 4.02 -11.52
C LEU A 66 -3.39 5.56 -11.45
#